data_AF-R4G7I5-F1
#
_entry.id   AF-R4G7I5-F1
#
_cell.length_a   1.000
_cell.length_b   1.000
_cell.length_c   1.000
_cell.angle_alpha   90.00
_cell.angle_beta   90.00
_cell.angle_gamma   90.00
#
_symmetry.space_group_name_H-M   'P 1'
#
loop_
_entity.id
_entity.type
_entity.pdbx_description
1 polymer ?
#
loop_
_entity_poly.entity_id
_entity_poly.type
_entity_poly.pdbx_seq_one_letter_code
_entity_poly.pdbx_strand_id
1 'polypeptide(L)'
;MKTLLLTLVVVTIVCLDLGYAITCCNQQSSQPKTTTTCTESSCYKKTWRDHRGSITERGCGCPEVKTGVGIKCCETDECNN
;
A
#
# COMPACT_ATOMS: atom_id res chain seq x y z
N MET A 1 -28.77 -31.20 -0.37
CA MET A 1 -28.58 -29.90 -1.05
C MET A 1 -28.08 -28.77 -0.13
N LYS A 2 -27.93 -28.98 1.19
CA LYS A 2 -27.55 -27.92 2.16
C LYS A 2 -26.03 -27.66 2.25
N THR A 3 -25.22 -28.65 1.91
CA THR A 3 -23.75 -28.62 1.99
C THR A 3 -23.09 -27.70 0.96
N LEU A 4 -23.58 -27.70 -0.28
CA LEU A 4 -23.07 -26.84 -1.36
C LEU A 4 -23.22 -25.34 -1.08
N LEU A 5 -24.38 -24.97 -0.50
CA LEU A 5 -24.67 -23.58 -0.15
C LEU A 5 -23.78 -23.10 1.01
N LEU A 6 -23.58 -23.97 2.01
CA LEU A 6 -22.64 -23.72 3.12
C LEU A 6 -21.19 -23.59 2.65
N THR A 7 -20.73 -24.44 1.72
CA THR A 7 -19.37 -24.32 1.17
C THR A 7 -19.18 -23.04 0.35
N LEU A 8 -20.18 -22.63 -0.44
CA LEU A 8 -20.10 -21.37 -1.20
C LEU A 8 -20.02 -20.15 -0.28
N VAL A 9 -20.82 -20.15 0.79
CA VAL A 9 -20.81 -19.07 1.79
C VAL A 9 -19.47 -19.00 2.53
N VAL A 10 -18.89 -20.14 2.92
CA VAL A 10 -17.56 -20.15 3.57
C VAL A 10 -16.45 -19.67 2.61
N VAL A 11 -16.48 -20.10 1.34
CA VAL A 11 -15.49 -19.65 0.33
C VAL A 11 -15.62 -18.15 0.08
N THR A 12 -16.83 -17.62 -0.07
CA THR A 12 -17.03 -16.19 -0.30
C THR A 12 -16.62 -15.34 0.89
N ILE A 13 -16.89 -15.77 2.13
CA ILE A 13 -16.44 -15.06 3.33
C ILE A 13 -14.90 -15.08 3.43
N VAL A 14 -14.26 -16.24 3.24
CA VAL A 14 -12.78 -16.34 3.22
C VAL A 14 -12.17 -15.50 2.09
N CYS A 15 -12.80 -15.45 0.91
CA CYS A 15 -12.35 -14.62 -0.21
C CYS A 15 -12.60 -13.11 0.00
N LEU A 16 -13.65 -12.72 0.74
CA LEU A 16 -13.90 -11.33 1.14
C LEU A 16 -12.94 -10.88 2.26
N ASP A 17 -12.57 -11.77 3.18
CA ASP A 17 -11.61 -11.51 4.26
C ASP A 17 -10.16 -11.51 3.75
N LEU A 18 -9.90 -12.18 2.63
CA LEU A 18 -8.73 -11.95 1.76
C LEU A 18 -8.85 -10.65 0.94
N GLY A 19 -9.74 -9.75 1.36
CA GLY A 19 -10.07 -8.49 0.71
C GLY A 19 -8.86 -7.57 0.62
N TYR A 20 -8.30 -7.52 -0.58
CA TYR A 20 -7.55 -6.40 -1.15
C TYR A 20 -6.36 -5.89 -0.31
N ALA A 21 -5.58 -6.81 0.24
CA ALA A 21 -4.25 -6.46 0.71
C ALA A 21 -3.36 -6.17 -0.51
N ILE A 22 -2.84 -4.95 -0.62
CA ILE A 22 -1.86 -4.61 -1.66
C ILE A 22 -0.45 -4.60 -1.08
N THR A 23 0.54 -4.84 -1.92
CA THR A 23 1.95 -4.75 -1.55
C THR A 23 2.48 -3.37 -1.91
N CYS A 24 3.07 -2.65 -0.96
CA CYS A 24 3.70 -1.35 -1.21
C CYS A 24 5.20 -1.40 -0.91
N CYS A 25 5.99 -0.58 -1.62
CA CYS A 25 7.37 -0.31 -1.24
C CYS A 25 7.42 0.48 0.08
N ASN A 26 8.42 0.22 0.93
CA ASN A 26 8.62 0.94 2.20
C ASN A 26 10.09 1.35 2.46
N GLN A 27 10.99 1.16 1.50
CA GLN A 27 12.37 1.63 1.60
C GLN A 27 12.45 3.17 1.55
N GLN A 28 13.39 3.73 2.30
CA GLN A 28 13.66 5.17 2.28
C GLN A 28 14.66 5.51 1.16
N SER A 29 14.32 6.51 0.35
CA SER A 29 15.23 7.06 -0.68
C SER A 29 15.86 5.96 -1.56
N SER A 30 17.19 5.89 -1.58
CA SER A 30 18.00 4.94 -2.36
C SER A 30 18.37 3.67 -1.60
N GLN A 31 17.75 3.42 -0.43
CA GLN A 31 17.94 2.15 0.27
C GLN A 31 17.46 0.97 -0.61
N PRO A 32 18.00 -0.23 -0.38
CA PRO A 32 17.53 -1.44 -1.07
C PRO A 32 16.02 -1.56 -0.97
N LYS A 33 15.38 -2.00 -2.07
CA LYS A 33 13.93 -2.15 -2.13
C LYS A 33 13.45 -3.14 -1.07
N THR A 34 12.48 -2.70 -0.30
CA THR A 34 11.74 -3.51 0.67
C THR A 34 10.26 -3.27 0.48
N THR A 35 9.45 -4.27 0.82
CA THR A 35 8.00 -4.20 0.65
C THR A 35 7.27 -4.50 1.95
N THR A 36 6.04 -4.05 2.03
CA THR A 36 5.11 -4.31 3.12
C THR A 36 3.72 -4.56 2.57
N THR A 37 2.98 -5.44 3.24
CA THR A 37 1.59 -5.71 2.91
C THR A 37 0.71 -4.71 3.65
N CYS A 38 -0.13 -4.00 2.90
CA CYS A 38 -1.00 -2.95 3.41
C CYS A 38 -2.43 -3.47 3.56
N THR A 39 -3.05 -3.17 4.69
CA THR A 39 -4.50 -3.35 4.90
C THR A 39 -5.30 -2.28 4.18
N GLU A 40 -4.68 -1.14 3.87
CA GLU A 40 -5.25 -0.09 3.04
C GLU A 40 -5.06 -0.41 1.56
N SER A 41 -6.01 -0.01 0.73
CA SER A 41 -6.01 -0.26 -0.72
C SER A 41 -5.16 0.74 -1.52
N SER A 42 -4.20 1.42 -0.88
CA SER A 42 -3.34 2.39 -1.57
C SER A 42 -1.91 2.44 -1.02
N CYS A 43 -0.98 2.87 -1.86
CA CYS A 43 0.41 3.16 -1.55
C CYS A 43 0.70 4.64 -1.76
N TYR A 44 1.64 5.22 -1.00
CA TYR A 44 2.18 6.54 -1.26
C TYR A 44 3.67 6.53 -1.54
N LYS A 45 4.13 7.57 -2.26
CA LYS A 45 5.51 8.03 -2.38
C LYS A 45 5.54 9.52 -2.07
N LYS A 46 6.17 9.89 -0.96
CA LYS A 46 6.40 11.28 -0.54
C LYS A 46 7.81 11.70 -0.89
N THR A 47 7.97 12.94 -1.33
CA THR A 47 9.28 13.53 -1.60
C THR A 47 9.37 14.93 -1.00
N TRP A 48 10.49 15.22 -0.33
CA TRP A 48 10.78 16.56 0.16
C TRP A 48 12.28 16.80 0.15
N ARG A 49 12.69 18.05 0.35
CA ARG A 49 14.09 18.43 0.37
C ARG A 49 14.45 19.06 1.71
N ASP A 50 15.57 18.66 2.26
CA ASP A 50 16.18 19.30 3.43
C ASP A 50 17.64 19.71 3.14
N HIS A 51 18.37 20.08 4.19
CA HIS A 51 19.79 20.45 4.09
C HIS A 51 20.71 19.29 3.66
N ARG A 52 20.23 18.05 3.69
CA ARG A 52 20.96 16.82 3.32
C ARG A 52 20.62 16.34 1.91
N GLY A 53 19.56 16.86 1.30
CA GLY A 53 19.18 16.59 -0.08
C GLY A 53 17.71 16.21 -0.23
N SER A 54 17.42 15.47 -1.30
CA SER A 54 16.06 14.95 -1.56
C SER A 54 15.84 13.67 -0.76
N ILE A 55 14.75 13.61 -0.01
CA ILE A 55 14.32 12.45 0.76
C ILE A 55 13.06 11.89 0.12
N THR A 56 12.99 10.56 -0.02
CA THR A 56 11.80 9.84 -0.45
C THR A 56 11.33 8.89 0.65
N GLU A 57 10.06 8.98 1.01
CA GLU A 57 9.38 8.08 1.94
C GLU A 57 8.27 7.34 1.21
N ARG A 58 8.07 6.07 1.56
CA ARG A 58 7.10 5.19 0.90
C ARG A 58 6.36 4.37 1.96
N GLY A 59 5.10 4.05 1.70
CA GLY A 59 4.33 3.20 2.58
C GLY A 59 2.88 3.03 2.14
N CYS A 60 2.07 2.54 3.07
CA CYS A 60 0.65 2.32 2.90
C CYS A 60 -0.16 3.62 3.03
N GLY A 61 -1.27 3.69 2.31
CA GLY A 61 -2.24 4.77 2.36
C GLY A 61 -1.96 5.93 1.44
N CYS A 62 -2.76 6.98 1.61
CA CYS A 62 -2.60 8.27 0.93
C CYS A 62 -2.77 9.43 1.93
N PRO A 63 -1.77 9.69 2.79
CA PRO A 63 -1.88 10.69 3.85
C PRO A 63 -1.84 12.12 3.30
N GLU A 64 -2.50 13.05 3.99
CA GLU A 64 -2.35 14.49 3.72
C GLU A 64 -0.92 14.95 4.02
N VAL A 65 -0.41 15.90 3.23
CA VAL A 65 0.94 16.44 3.37
C VAL A 65 0.95 17.97 3.45
N LYS A 66 1.99 18.51 4.09
CA LYS A 66 2.21 19.96 4.19
C LYS A 66 2.69 20.54 2.86
N THR A 67 2.49 21.84 2.68
CA THR A 67 3.06 22.59 1.54
C THR A 67 4.58 22.37 1.45
N GLY A 68 5.08 22.11 0.25
CA GLY A 68 6.50 21.82 0.00
C GLY A 68 6.88 20.34 0.07
N VAL A 69 5.94 19.45 0.42
CA VAL A 69 6.11 17.99 0.29
C VAL A 69 5.31 17.50 -0.91
N GLY A 70 6.00 16.87 -1.86
CA GLY A 70 5.34 16.17 -2.97
C GLY A 70 4.77 14.84 -2.49
N ILE A 71 3.57 14.48 -2.93
CA ILE A 71 2.99 13.17 -2.69
C ILE A 71 2.39 12.61 -3.98
N LYS A 72 2.62 11.32 -4.21
CA LYS A 72 1.94 10.52 -5.24
C LYS A 72 1.32 9.30 -4.58
N CYS A 73 0.03 9.08 -4.82
CA CYS A 73 -0.68 7.89 -4.36
C CYS A 73 -1.09 7.01 -5.54
N CYS A 74 -1.23 5.71 -5.31
CA CYS A 74 -1.61 4.72 -6.31
C CYS A 74 -2.16 3.45 -5.63
N GLU A 75 -2.87 2.61 -6.38
CA GLU A 75 -3.71 1.53 -5.82
C GLU A 75 -3.36 0.14 -6.41
N THR A 76 -2.14 -0.02 -6.92
CA THR A 76 -1.66 -1.30 -7.48
C THR A 76 -0.39 -1.76 -6.78
N ASP A 77 -0.07 -3.04 -6.87
CA ASP A 77 1.14 -3.59 -6.23
C ASP A 77 2.41 -2.83 -6.64
N GLU A 78 3.19 -2.45 -5.63
CA GLU A 78 4.50 -1.81 -5.70
C GLU A 78 4.56 -0.55 -6.57
N CYS A 79 3.41 0.08 -6.81
CA CYS A 79 3.25 1.23 -7.70
C CYS A 79 4.01 2.49 -7.24
N ASN A 80 4.45 2.49 -5.97
CA ASN A 80 5.16 3.58 -5.31
C ASN A 80 6.69 3.42 -5.30
N ASN A 81 7.24 2.50 -6.10
CA ASN A 81 8.71 2.33 -6.23
C ASN A 81 9.42 3.64 -6.64
#